data_AF-A0A4Z0AAQ5-F1
#
_entry.id   AF-A0A4Z0AAQ5-F1
#
_cell.length_a   1.000
_cell.length_b   1.000
_cell.length_c   1.000
_cell.angle_alpha   90.00
_cell.angle_beta   90.00
_cell.angle_gamma   90.00
#
_symmetry.space_group_name_H-M   'P 1'
#
loop_
_entity.id
_entity.type
_entity.pdbx_description
1 polymer ?
#
loop_
_entity_poly.entity_id
_entity_poly.type
_entity_poly.pdbx_seq_one_letter_code
_entity_poly.pdbx_strand_id
1 'polypeptide(L)'
;MSWRVLFVSLLPLIQAATCYDIVREYSGQTFFDRWDFYGSWDNLTLGDVWWLDQNTASQQRLAYIDNNGRAVMRVDNTTTVANNDKRNSVRITSQDSYGAGSLWIADITHLPWGCSVWPAFWTKGPTWPDNGEIDIIEAVNVHPLSPPSPLSACANPAPSQLMGNNQYALHTTPGCVFTEGAVQTGRQQGTKDCSQGSGCVVAETKPNSFNAGFNDAGGGVWATQFDVEGVLCVTRLYASYCLIG
;
A
#
# COMPACT_ATOMS: atom_id res chain seq x y z
N MET A 1 28.04 65.26 -19.86
CA MET A 1 27.49 63.92 -20.17
C MET A 1 27.78 63.02 -18.98
N SER A 2 26.76 62.69 -18.19
CA SER A 2 26.90 61.91 -16.95
C SER A 2 26.55 60.45 -17.22
N TRP A 3 27.54 59.56 -17.15
CA TRP A 3 27.32 58.12 -17.27
C TRP A 3 26.86 57.57 -15.92
N ARG A 4 25.65 57.04 -15.83
CA ARG A 4 25.21 56.24 -14.67
C ARG A 4 25.58 54.79 -14.92
N VAL A 5 26.48 54.24 -14.11
CA VAL A 5 26.78 52.81 -14.10
C VAL A 5 25.70 52.12 -13.26
N LEU A 6 24.85 51.32 -13.90
CA LEU A 6 23.90 50.45 -13.22
C LEU A 6 24.63 49.16 -12.81
N PHE A 7 24.85 48.97 -11.52
CA PHE A 7 25.25 47.68 -10.97
C PHE A 7 24.01 46.77 -10.89
N VAL A 8 23.92 45.80 -11.79
CA VAL A 8 22.96 44.71 -11.68
C VAL A 8 23.56 43.67 -10.72
N SER A 9 23.01 43.59 -9.51
CA SER A 9 23.36 42.53 -8.57
C SER A 9 22.73 41.22 -9.03
N LEU A 10 23.54 40.33 -9.62
CA LEU A 10 23.20 38.92 -9.78
C LEU A 10 23.25 38.25 -8.40
N LEU A 11 22.12 38.24 -7.70
CA LEU A 11 21.93 37.36 -6.55
C LEU A 11 21.82 35.93 -7.08
N PRO A 12 22.73 35.01 -6.70
CA PRO A 12 22.52 33.61 -7.03
C PRO A 12 21.25 33.13 -6.31
N LEU A 13 20.28 32.63 -7.08
CA LEU A 13 19.18 31.83 -6.57
C LEU A 13 19.81 30.55 -5.98
N ILE A 14 20.07 30.56 -4.68
CA ILE A 14 20.38 29.34 -3.95
C ILE A 14 19.07 28.56 -3.90
N GLN A 15 18.90 27.62 -4.81
CA GLN A 15 17.85 26.62 -4.72
C GLN A 15 18.17 25.78 -3.47
N ALA A 16 17.50 26.04 -2.35
CA ALA A 16 17.60 25.18 -1.20
C ALA A 16 17.06 23.80 -1.60
N ALA A 17 17.94 22.80 -1.68
CA ALA A 17 17.52 21.43 -1.83
C ALA A 17 16.99 20.97 -0.47
N THR A 18 15.68 20.79 -0.36
CA THR A 18 15.08 20.10 0.78
C THR A 18 15.31 18.61 0.59
N CYS A 19 16.18 18.04 1.42
CA CYS A 19 16.43 16.61 1.46
C CYS A 19 15.67 15.97 2.62
N TYR A 20 15.26 14.72 2.43
CA TYR A 20 14.72 13.90 3.50
C TYR A 20 15.86 13.21 4.25
N ASP A 21 15.79 13.22 5.58
CA ASP A 21 16.64 12.41 6.44
C ASP A 21 15.97 11.07 6.77
N ILE A 22 16.76 10.00 6.81
CA ILE A 22 16.25 8.69 7.25
C ILE A 22 15.97 8.75 8.74
N VAL A 23 14.70 8.82 9.09
CA VAL A 23 14.24 8.78 10.49
C VAL A 23 14.01 7.36 10.98
N ARG A 24 13.72 6.41 10.08
CA ARG A 24 13.53 5.00 10.40
C ARG A 24 13.73 4.07 9.21
N GLU A 25 14.25 2.89 9.53
CA GLU A 25 14.37 1.76 8.64
C GLU A 25 13.82 0.52 9.34
N TYR A 26 12.90 -0.19 8.68
CA TYR A 26 12.42 -1.51 9.09
C TYR A 26 12.97 -2.52 8.08
N SER A 27 14.05 -3.22 8.44
CA SER A 27 14.72 -4.16 7.54
C SER A 27 15.47 -5.23 8.31
N GLY A 28 15.85 -6.30 7.61
CA GLY A 28 16.70 -7.36 8.14
C GLY A 28 16.09 -8.09 9.33
N GLN A 29 16.96 -8.56 10.22
CA GLN A 29 16.56 -9.40 11.35
C GLN A 29 15.66 -8.67 12.37
N THR A 30 15.75 -7.35 12.41
CA THR A 30 15.01 -6.49 13.35
C THR A 30 13.74 -5.92 12.73
N PHE A 31 13.33 -6.38 11.54
CA PHE A 31 12.16 -5.83 10.84
C PHE A 31 10.92 -5.82 11.75
N PHE A 32 10.66 -6.90 12.49
CA PHE A 32 9.46 -7.08 13.31
C PHE A 32 9.56 -6.49 14.73
N ASP A 33 10.67 -5.85 15.11
CA ASP A 33 10.92 -5.42 16.51
C ASP A 33 10.02 -4.27 16.97
N ARG A 34 9.52 -3.47 16.02
CA ARG A 34 8.76 -2.24 16.27
C ARG A 34 7.35 -2.29 15.68
N TRP A 35 6.77 -3.49 15.71
CA TRP A 35 5.45 -3.75 15.16
C TRP A 35 4.58 -4.48 16.17
N ASP A 36 3.36 -3.99 16.33
CA ASP A 36 2.35 -4.66 17.12
C ASP A 36 1.55 -5.62 16.23
N PHE A 37 1.50 -6.90 16.62
CA PHE A 37 0.69 -7.92 15.96
C PHE A 37 -0.73 -7.86 16.51
N TYR A 38 -1.72 -7.84 15.61
CA TYR A 38 -3.10 -7.58 16.00
C TYR A 38 -3.72 -8.63 16.93
N GLY A 39 -3.45 -9.93 16.72
CA GLY A 39 -3.79 -10.99 17.69
C GLY A 39 -5.27 -11.18 18.01
N SER A 40 -6.18 -10.88 17.08
CA SER A 40 -7.63 -10.96 17.28
C SER A 40 -8.39 -11.24 15.97
N TRP A 41 -9.68 -11.57 16.06
CA TRP A 41 -10.58 -11.64 14.92
C TRP A 41 -10.75 -10.26 14.27
N ASP A 42 -11.02 -10.23 12.96
CA ASP A 42 -11.22 -8.98 12.22
C ASP A 42 -12.56 -8.29 12.57
N ASN A 43 -12.48 -7.28 13.44
CA ASN A 43 -13.63 -6.48 13.84
C ASN A 43 -13.81 -5.19 13.05
N LEU A 44 -12.96 -4.93 12.03
CA LEU A 44 -13.02 -3.71 11.23
C LEU A 44 -13.67 -3.98 9.88
N THR A 45 -13.08 -4.89 9.10
CA THR A 45 -13.56 -5.22 7.75
C THR A 45 -14.41 -6.49 7.70
N LEU A 46 -14.54 -7.18 8.84
CA LEU A 46 -15.33 -8.39 9.02
C LEU A 46 -14.94 -9.53 8.05
N GLY A 47 -13.65 -9.61 7.70
CA GLY A 47 -13.09 -10.63 6.84
C GLY A 47 -13.11 -12.04 7.46
N ASP A 48 -12.93 -13.04 6.59
CA ASP A 48 -12.82 -14.45 7.00
C ASP A 48 -11.40 -14.81 7.45
N VAL A 49 -10.93 -14.09 8.47
CA VAL A 49 -9.53 -14.11 8.91
C VAL A 49 -9.39 -14.09 10.43
N TRP A 50 -8.47 -14.90 10.93
CA TRP A 50 -7.98 -14.80 12.30
C TRP A 50 -6.56 -14.23 12.27
N TRP A 51 -6.37 -13.05 12.85
CA TRP A 51 -5.06 -12.42 12.90
C TRP A 51 -4.27 -12.97 14.09
N LEU A 52 -3.14 -13.58 13.82
CA LEU A 52 -2.30 -14.18 14.85
C LEU A 52 -1.51 -13.12 15.64
N ASP A 53 -1.20 -13.45 16.89
CA ASP A 53 -0.13 -12.79 17.64
C ASP A 53 1.25 -13.17 17.07
N GLN A 54 2.30 -12.44 17.46
CA GLN A 54 3.64 -12.60 16.92
C GLN A 54 4.24 -14.00 17.17
N ASN A 55 4.00 -14.58 18.34
CA ASN A 55 4.58 -15.87 18.71
C ASN A 55 3.95 -16.97 17.85
N THR A 56 2.62 -17.01 17.79
CA THR A 56 1.89 -17.98 16.99
C THR A 56 2.18 -17.80 15.49
N ALA A 57 2.25 -16.58 14.99
CA ALA A 57 2.63 -16.28 13.61
C ALA A 57 4.04 -16.77 13.26
N SER A 58 5.00 -16.62 14.18
CA SER A 58 6.37 -17.09 13.99
C SER A 58 6.44 -18.62 13.97
N GLN A 59 5.77 -19.29 14.92
CA GLN A 59 5.71 -20.75 15.00
C GLN A 59 5.08 -21.39 13.75
N GLN A 60 4.01 -20.78 13.23
CA GLN A 60 3.34 -21.23 12.00
C GLN A 60 4.05 -20.76 10.72
N ARG A 61 5.18 -20.01 10.84
CA ARG A 61 5.90 -19.36 9.74
C ARG A 61 5.00 -18.49 8.85
N LEU A 62 4.06 -17.78 9.45
CA LEU A 62 3.24 -16.77 8.78
C LEU A 62 3.86 -15.36 8.86
N ALA A 63 4.74 -15.11 9.83
CA ALA A 63 5.62 -13.95 9.88
C ALA A 63 7.04 -14.38 10.27
N TYR A 64 8.04 -14.13 9.41
CA TYR A 64 9.44 -14.52 9.66
C TYR A 64 10.41 -13.78 8.74
N ILE A 65 11.71 -13.86 9.05
CA ILE A 65 12.79 -13.37 8.18
C ILE A 65 13.31 -14.55 7.35
N ASP A 66 13.35 -14.42 6.03
CA ASP A 66 13.89 -15.46 5.16
C ASP A 66 15.43 -15.46 5.13
N ASN A 67 16.01 -16.45 4.44
CA ASN A 67 17.47 -16.60 4.35
C ASN A 67 18.16 -15.44 3.62
N ASN A 68 17.42 -14.62 2.88
CA ASN A 68 17.93 -13.43 2.20
C ASN A 68 17.76 -12.16 3.06
N GLY A 69 17.31 -12.29 4.31
CA GLY A 69 17.09 -11.16 5.21
C GLY A 69 15.81 -10.38 4.93
N ARG A 70 14.88 -10.92 4.13
CA ARG A 70 13.61 -10.26 3.82
C ARG A 70 12.55 -10.65 4.83
N ALA A 71 11.77 -9.66 5.26
CA ALA A 71 10.56 -9.92 6.02
C ALA A 71 9.51 -10.58 5.13
N VAL A 72 8.98 -11.71 5.59
CA VAL A 72 7.92 -12.45 4.93
C VAL A 72 6.70 -12.43 5.83
N MET A 73 5.60 -11.92 5.30
CA MET A 73 4.26 -12.00 5.88
C MET A 73 3.36 -12.75 4.91
N ARG A 74 2.67 -13.79 5.37
CA ARG A 74 1.84 -14.64 4.52
C ARG A 74 0.61 -15.16 5.26
N VAL A 75 -0.38 -15.56 4.46
CA VAL A 75 -1.56 -16.30 4.91
C VAL A 75 -1.25 -17.80 5.04
N ASP A 76 -1.96 -18.50 5.91
CA ASP A 76 -2.00 -19.96 5.90
C ASP A 76 -2.63 -20.46 4.60
N ASN A 77 -1.82 -21.14 3.80
CA ASN A 77 -2.20 -21.75 2.53
C ASN A 77 -1.99 -23.27 2.51
N THR A 78 -1.91 -23.89 3.69
CA THR A 78 -1.65 -25.34 3.84
C THR A 78 -2.80 -26.07 4.49
N THR A 79 -3.60 -25.40 5.32
CA THR A 79 -4.73 -26.02 6.01
C THR A 79 -6.04 -25.87 5.26
N THR A 80 -6.91 -26.88 5.45
CA THR A 80 -8.33 -26.77 5.18
C THR A 80 -9.00 -26.17 6.41
N VAL A 81 -9.60 -24.99 6.26
CA VAL A 81 -10.32 -24.31 7.33
C VAL A 81 -11.70 -24.96 7.47
N ALA A 82 -12.07 -25.39 8.68
CA ALA A 82 -13.37 -25.98 8.94
C ALA A 82 -14.48 -24.92 8.81
N ASN A 83 -15.70 -25.35 8.53
CA ASN A 83 -16.84 -24.44 8.44
C ASN A 83 -17.04 -23.69 9.77
N ASN A 84 -17.21 -22.37 9.71
CA ASN A 84 -17.23 -21.41 10.82
C ASN A 84 -15.87 -21.06 11.48
N ASP A 85 -14.78 -21.73 11.10
CA ASP A 85 -13.44 -21.28 11.46
C ASP A 85 -12.92 -20.26 10.45
N LYS A 86 -11.88 -19.51 10.84
CA LYS A 86 -11.29 -18.44 10.03
C LYS A 86 -9.88 -18.82 9.59
N ARG A 87 -9.44 -18.31 8.43
CA ARG A 87 -8.07 -18.55 7.94
C ARG A 87 -7.06 -17.71 8.73
N ASN A 88 -5.99 -18.34 9.20
CA ASN A 88 -4.92 -17.62 9.89
C ASN A 88 -4.14 -16.70 8.93
N SER A 89 -3.90 -15.47 9.36
CA SER A 89 -3.06 -14.50 8.67
C SER A 89 -2.42 -13.54 9.69
N VAL A 90 -1.69 -12.54 9.19
CA VAL A 90 -1.00 -11.55 10.02
C VAL A 90 -1.37 -10.12 9.61
N ARG A 91 -1.62 -9.30 10.62
CA ARG A 91 -1.76 -7.84 10.50
C ARG A 91 -0.84 -7.22 11.54
N ILE A 92 0.01 -6.31 11.10
CA ILE A 92 0.94 -5.59 11.96
C ILE A 92 0.71 -4.09 11.85
N THR A 93 0.98 -3.35 12.92
CA THR A 93 0.91 -1.87 12.96
C THR A 93 2.21 -1.34 13.56
N SER A 94 2.82 -0.32 12.96
CA SER A 94 4.08 0.24 13.47
C SER A 94 3.85 0.88 14.83
N GLN A 95 4.82 0.75 15.73
CA GLN A 95 4.83 1.46 17.00
C GLN A 95 5.18 2.95 16.82
N ASP A 96 5.81 3.30 15.69
CA ASP A 96 6.13 4.66 15.32
C ASP A 96 4.98 5.30 14.53
N SER A 97 4.89 6.63 14.62
CA SER A 97 3.95 7.47 13.87
C SER A 97 4.72 8.60 13.19
N TYR A 98 4.24 9.03 12.01
CA TYR A 98 4.92 9.99 11.16
C TYR A 98 3.95 11.11 10.77
N GLY A 99 4.35 12.36 11.00
CA GLY A 99 3.53 13.54 10.68
C GLY A 99 3.69 14.00 9.23
N ALA A 100 2.97 15.07 8.87
CA ALA A 100 3.15 15.74 7.58
C ALA A 100 4.61 16.20 7.39
N GLY A 101 5.08 16.17 6.16
CA GLY A 101 6.49 16.31 5.80
C GLY A 101 7.26 14.98 5.82
N SER A 102 6.56 13.84 5.78
CA SER A 102 7.18 12.50 5.77
C SER A 102 7.20 11.89 4.37
N LEU A 103 8.21 11.07 4.10
CA LEU A 103 8.30 10.21 2.92
C LEU A 103 8.42 8.76 3.40
N TRP A 104 7.45 7.94 3.03
CA TRP A 104 7.47 6.50 3.27
C TRP A 104 7.90 5.77 2.01
N ILE A 105 8.85 4.83 2.15
CA ILE A 105 9.32 4.00 1.04
C ILE A 105 9.17 2.55 1.44
N ALA A 106 8.42 1.79 0.65
CA ALA A 106 8.26 0.35 0.79
C ALA A 106 8.85 -0.35 -0.44
N ASP A 107 9.97 -1.05 -0.24
CA ASP A 107 10.56 -1.95 -1.23
C ASP A 107 9.99 -3.35 -1.03
N ILE A 108 9.15 -3.78 -1.98
CA ILE A 108 8.37 -5.01 -1.87
C ILE A 108 8.65 -5.91 -3.06
N THR A 109 9.24 -7.07 -2.81
CA THR A 109 9.54 -8.05 -3.86
C THR A 109 8.35 -8.95 -4.22
N HIS A 110 7.33 -9.01 -3.35
CA HIS A 110 6.18 -9.88 -3.55
C HIS A 110 4.95 -9.39 -2.79
N LEU A 111 3.79 -9.33 -3.45
CA LEU A 111 2.49 -9.05 -2.85
C LEU A 111 1.62 -10.33 -2.77
N PRO A 112 0.81 -10.51 -1.73
CA PRO A 112 -0.20 -11.56 -1.69
C PRO A 112 -1.21 -11.39 -2.84
N TRP A 113 -1.61 -12.49 -3.46
CA TRP A 113 -2.63 -12.48 -4.51
C TRP A 113 -3.37 -13.81 -4.55
N GLY A 114 -4.51 -13.81 -5.23
CA GLY A 114 -5.42 -14.96 -5.32
C GLY A 114 -6.84 -14.55 -4.96
N CYS A 115 -7.81 -15.41 -5.28
CA CYS A 115 -9.21 -15.14 -5.01
C CYS A 115 -9.47 -14.90 -3.52
N SER A 116 -10.35 -13.93 -3.22
CA SER A 116 -10.71 -13.52 -1.86
C SER A 116 -9.58 -12.91 -1.04
N VAL A 117 -8.38 -12.74 -1.60
CA VAL A 117 -7.26 -12.08 -0.92
C VAL A 117 -7.41 -10.57 -1.09
N TRP A 118 -7.47 -9.86 0.04
CA TRP A 118 -7.48 -8.41 0.13
C TRP A 118 -6.25 -7.97 0.95
N PRO A 119 -5.08 -7.81 0.31
CA PRO A 119 -3.90 -7.29 0.98
C PRO A 119 -3.95 -5.77 1.03
N ALA A 120 -3.37 -5.20 2.08
CA ALA A 120 -3.24 -3.76 2.23
C ALA A 120 -1.88 -3.38 2.83
N PHE A 121 -1.27 -2.33 2.28
CA PHE A 121 -0.23 -1.52 2.91
C PHE A 121 -0.75 -0.09 2.95
N TRP A 122 -1.02 0.40 4.15
CA TRP A 122 -1.79 1.61 4.36
C TRP A 122 -1.34 2.30 5.65
N THR A 123 -1.80 3.53 5.82
CA THR A 123 -1.57 4.32 7.04
C THR A 123 -2.89 4.84 7.56
N LYS A 124 -2.95 5.07 8.87
CA LYS A 124 -4.05 5.80 9.50
C LYS A 124 -3.55 6.73 10.57
N GLY A 125 -4.32 7.78 10.83
CA GLY A 125 -4.09 8.60 12.00
C GLY A 125 -4.48 7.90 13.32
N PRO A 126 -4.16 8.54 14.46
CA PRO A 126 -4.39 7.96 15.79
C PRO A 126 -5.86 7.58 16.04
N THR A 127 -6.78 8.43 15.64
CA THR A 127 -8.23 8.21 15.73
C THR A 127 -8.81 8.11 14.33
N TRP A 128 -9.34 6.94 13.98
CA TRP A 128 -9.98 6.73 12.68
C TRP A 128 -11.51 6.87 12.80
N PRO A 129 -12.21 7.50 11.84
CA PRO A 129 -11.69 8.13 10.62
C PRO A 129 -11.23 9.59 10.80
N ASP A 130 -11.32 10.15 12.00
CA ASP A 130 -11.11 11.58 12.29
C ASP A 130 -9.73 12.12 11.89
N ASN A 131 -8.72 11.27 11.83
CA ASN A 131 -7.36 11.62 11.46
C ASN A 131 -6.93 11.01 10.11
N GLY A 132 -7.90 10.50 9.35
CA GLY A 132 -7.74 10.01 8.00
C GLY A 132 -7.00 8.68 7.87
N GLU A 133 -7.01 8.19 6.63
CA GLU A 133 -6.33 6.97 6.18
C GLU A 133 -5.85 7.16 4.73
N ILE A 134 -4.68 6.59 4.44
CA ILE A 134 -4.04 6.59 3.12
C ILE A 134 -3.73 5.15 2.75
N ASP A 135 -4.46 4.63 1.78
CA ASP A 135 -4.23 3.32 1.20
C ASP A 135 -3.22 3.43 0.07
N ILE A 136 -2.04 2.84 0.27
CA ILE A 136 -0.90 2.95 -0.64
C ILE A 136 -0.91 1.77 -1.60
N ILE A 137 -1.05 0.57 -1.03
CA ILE A 137 -1.29 -0.66 -1.78
C ILE A 137 -2.57 -1.25 -1.26
N GLU A 138 -3.60 -1.24 -2.08
CA GLU A 138 -4.85 -1.91 -1.76
C GLU A 138 -5.49 -2.37 -3.07
N ALA A 139 -5.98 -3.60 -3.07
CA ALA A 139 -6.88 -4.09 -4.09
C ALA A 139 -7.59 -5.34 -3.58
N VAL A 140 -8.86 -5.47 -3.96
CA VAL A 140 -9.68 -6.60 -3.57
C VAL A 140 -9.73 -7.58 -4.74
N ASN A 141 -9.17 -8.77 -4.57
CA ASN A 141 -9.41 -9.83 -5.53
C ASN A 141 -10.84 -10.34 -5.30
N VAL A 142 -11.75 -10.02 -6.24
CA VAL A 142 -13.20 -10.12 -6.01
C VAL A 142 -13.63 -11.45 -5.41
N HIS A 143 -14.48 -11.32 -4.40
CA HIS A 143 -15.57 -12.24 -4.13
C HIS A 143 -16.61 -12.09 -5.26
N PRO A 144 -17.03 -13.17 -5.95
CA PRO A 144 -18.00 -13.08 -7.05
C PRO A 144 -19.38 -12.68 -6.52
N LEU A 145 -19.69 -11.39 -6.50
CA LEU A 145 -21.06 -10.90 -6.27
C LEU A 145 -21.95 -11.03 -7.52
N SER A 146 -21.49 -11.72 -8.56
CA SER A 146 -22.31 -12.09 -9.72
C SER A 146 -22.59 -13.60 -9.71
N PRO A 147 -23.86 -14.04 -9.69
CA PRO A 147 -24.19 -15.46 -9.75
C PRO A 147 -23.74 -16.11 -11.08
N PRO A 148 -23.43 -17.43 -11.11
CA PRO A 148 -23.72 -18.43 -10.08
C PRO A 148 -22.48 -19.04 -9.39
N SER A 149 -22.63 -19.22 -8.07
CA SER A 149 -21.82 -19.96 -7.09
C SER A 149 -20.51 -19.33 -6.56
N PRO A 150 -20.46 -18.99 -5.25
CA PRO A 150 -19.29 -18.40 -4.60
C PRO A 150 -18.10 -19.35 -4.47
N LEU A 151 -18.28 -20.67 -4.66
CA LEU A 151 -17.19 -21.65 -4.60
C LEU A 151 -16.54 -21.92 -5.96
N SER A 152 -17.26 -21.78 -7.08
CA SER A 152 -16.72 -22.12 -8.41
C SER A 152 -15.89 -21.01 -9.05
N ALA A 153 -16.11 -19.75 -8.67
CA ALA A 153 -15.31 -18.65 -9.19
C ALA A 153 -13.86 -18.67 -8.67
N CYS A 154 -13.63 -19.15 -7.44
CA CYS A 154 -12.28 -19.27 -6.88
C CYS A 154 -11.54 -20.53 -7.36
N ALA A 155 -12.28 -21.56 -7.78
CA ALA A 155 -11.68 -22.79 -8.33
C ALA A 155 -11.10 -22.56 -9.74
N ASN A 156 -11.69 -21.66 -10.52
CA ASN A 156 -11.20 -21.23 -11.84
C ASN A 156 -11.57 -19.76 -12.07
N PRO A 157 -10.82 -18.80 -11.48
CA PRO A 157 -11.11 -17.40 -11.71
C PRO A 157 -10.88 -17.06 -13.18
N ALA A 158 -11.91 -16.52 -13.84
CA ALA A 158 -11.67 -15.85 -15.10
C ALA A 158 -10.75 -14.65 -14.83
N PRO A 159 -9.72 -14.38 -15.66
CA PRO A 159 -8.81 -13.24 -15.47
C PRO A 159 -9.52 -11.87 -15.35
N SER A 160 -10.76 -11.76 -15.85
CA SER A 160 -11.60 -10.57 -15.74
C SER A 160 -12.23 -10.36 -14.36
N GLN A 161 -12.11 -11.33 -13.45
CA GLN A 161 -12.64 -11.30 -12.09
C GLN A 161 -11.53 -11.14 -11.05
N LEU A 162 -10.44 -10.44 -11.36
CA LEU A 162 -9.47 -10.04 -10.35
C LEU A 162 -9.13 -8.57 -10.61
N MET A 163 -8.95 -7.78 -9.55
CA MET A 163 -8.35 -6.46 -9.73
C MET A 163 -6.94 -6.68 -10.28
N GLY A 164 -6.71 -6.20 -11.49
CA GLY A 164 -5.43 -6.35 -12.21
C GLY A 164 -4.42 -5.25 -11.88
N ASN A 165 -4.88 -4.18 -11.23
CA ASN A 165 -4.08 -3.01 -10.90
C ASN A 165 -4.30 -2.63 -9.44
N ASN A 166 -3.29 -2.04 -8.84
CA ASN A 166 -3.40 -1.43 -7.52
C ASN A 166 -4.34 -0.22 -7.57
N GLN A 167 -4.90 0.16 -6.44
CA GLN A 167 -5.51 1.46 -6.25
C GLN A 167 -4.93 2.15 -5.02
N TYR A 168 -4.90 3.48 -5.09
CA TYR A 168 -4.69 4.35 -3.94
C TYR A 168 -6.04 4.91 -3.52
N ALA A 169 -6.29 5.01 -2.22
CA ALA A 169 -7.49 5.63 -1.68
C ALA A 169 -7.14 6.58 -0.53
N LEU A 170 -7.92 7.65 -0.39
CA LEU A 170 -7.91 8.49 0.79
C LEU A 170 -9.29 8.42 1.46
N HIS A 171 -9.26 8.22 2.78
CA HIS A 171 -10.43 8.24 3.63
C HIS A 171 -10.31 9.39 4.63
N THR A 172 -11.31 10.25 4.69
CA THR A 172 -11.30 11.44 5.56
C THR A 172 -12.67 11.69 6.18
N THR A 173 -12.76 12.63 7.11
CA THR A 173 -14.04 13.28 7.45
C THR A 173 -14.52 14.16 6.29
N PRO A 174 -15.80 14.59 6.27
CA PRO A 174 -16.32 15.50 5.25
C PRO A 174 -15.50 16.78 5.09
N GLY A 175 -15.33 17.24 3.84
CA GLY A 175 -14.62 18.47 3.50
C GLY A 175 -13.34 18.29 2.70
N CYS A 176 -12.86 17.05 2.52
CA CYS A 176 -11.77 16.74 1.61
C CYS A 176 -12.32 16.13 0.31
N VAL A 177 -11.95 16.73 -0.83
CA VAL A 177 -12.32 16.24 -2.15
C VAL A 177 -11.08 16.18 -3.05
N PHE A 178 -11.07 15.18 -3.92
CA PHE A 178 -10.06 15.06 -4.96
C PHE A 178 -10.04 16.32 -5.84
N THR A 179 -8.86 16.92 -6.00
CA THR A 179 -8.68 18.15 -6.79
C THR A 179 -8.51 17.82 -8.27
N GLU A 180 -9.35 18.41 -9.12
CA GLU A 180 -9.22 18.27 -10.57
C GLU A 180 -7.95 18.96 -11.10
N GLY A 181 -7.33 18.38 -12.13
CA GLY A 181 -6.14 18.97 -12.76
C GLY A 181 -4.82 18.65 -12.06
N ALA A 182 -4.83 17.86 -10.98
CA ALA A 182 -3.61 17.31 -10.40
C ALA A 182 -2.83 16.50 -11.47
N VAL A 183 -1.53 16.75 -11.57
CA VAL A 183 -0.65 16.01 -12.49
C VAL A 183 -0.45 14.61 -11.92
N GLN A 184 -1.06 13.61 -12.56
CA GLN A 184 -0.95 12.20 -12.16
C GLN A 184 -0.95 11.29 -13.38
N THR A 185 -0.33 10.11 -13.24
CA THR A 185 -0.33 9.04 -14.25
C THR A 185 -1.40 7.97 -14.00
N GLY A 186 -1.96 7.96 -12.78
CA GLY A 186 -3.10 7.14 -12.40
C GLY A 186 -4.41 7.70 -12.95
N ARG A 187 -5.50 6.96 -12.74
CA ARG A 187 -6.85 7.35 -13.17
C ARG A 187 -7.77 7.48 -11.96
N GLN A 188 -8.33 8.66 -11.74
CA GLN A 188 -9.38 8.84 -10.73
C GLN A 188 -10.59 7.94 -11.06
N GLN A 189 -11.07 7.20 -10.06
CA GLN A 189 -12.22 6.31 -10.18
C GLN A 189 -13.19 6.51 -9.02
N GLY A 190 -14.49 6.25 -9.28
CA GLY A 190 -15.52 6.39 -8.27
C GLY A 190 -15.77 7.84 -7.84
N THR A 191 -16.13 8.01 -6.57
CA THR A 191 -16.39 9.32 -5.97
C THR A 191 -15.11 10.14 -5.81
N LYS A 192 -15.26 11.47 -5.86
CA LYS A 192 -14.20 12.43 -5.54
C LYS A 192 -14.25 12.87 -4.08
N ASP A 193 -15.34 12.60 -3.39
CA ASP A 193 -15.49 12.91 -1.96
C ASP A 193 -14.83 11.82 -1.14
N CYS A 194 -13.71 12.18 -0.48
CA CYS A 194 -12.89 11.25 0.30
C CYS A 194 -13.56 10.83 1.62
N SER A 195 -14.71 11.41 1.97
CA SER A 195 -15.49 11.03 3.15
C SER A 195 -16.54 9.94 2.91
N GLN A 196 -16.71 9.52 1.66
CA GLN A 196 -17.56 8.40 1.32
C GLN A 196 -16.89 7.07 1.68
N GLY A 197 -17.67 6.00 1.84
CA GLY A 197 -17.15 4.70 2.31
C GLY A 197 -16.06 4.09 1.44
N SER A 198 -16.05 4.36 0.13
CA SER A 198 -14.98 3.91 -0.78
C SER A 198 -13.72 4.79 -0.75
N GLY A 199 -13.75 5.89 -0.02
CA GLY A 199 -12.76 6.97 -0.15
C GLY A 199 -12.78 7.58 -1.56
N CYS A 200 -11.83 8.47 -1.81
CA CYS A 200 -11.55 8.99 -3.14
C CYS A 200 -10.36 8.22 -3.75
N VAL A 201 -10.59 7.58 -4.90
CA VAL A 201 -9.70 6.55 -5.44
C VAL A 201 -8.95 7.03 -6.68
N VAL A 202 -7.66 6.68 -6.76
CA VAL A 202 -6.85 6.75 -7.98
C VAL A 202 -6.32 5.35 -8.29
N ALA A 203 -6.73 4.78 -9.41
CA ALA A 203 -6.26 3.47 -9.86
C ALA A 203 -4.94 3.59 -10.63
N GLU A 204 -4.04 2.63 -10.40
CA GLU A 204 -2.85 2.45 -11.23
C GLU A 204 -3.22 2.04 -12.65
N THR A 205 -2.38 2.43 -13.61
CA THR A 205 -2.58 2.10 -15.03
C THR A 205 -1.62 1.03 -15.53
N LYS A 206 -0.56 0.73 -14.77
CA LYS A 206 0.43 -0.28 -15.13
C LYS A 206 -0.06 -1.68 -14.73
N PRO A 207 -0.10 -2.66 -15.65
CA PRO A 207 -0.68 -3.99 -15.39
C PRO A 207 0.14 -4.84 -14.40
N ASN A 208 1.39 -4.45 -14.13
CA ASN A 208 2.25 -5.10 -13.15
C ASN A 208 2.29 -4.35 -11.80
N SER A 209 1.32 -3.47 -11.53
CA SER A 209 1.20 -2.78 -10.23
C SER A 209 0.63 -3.65 -9.13
N PHE A 210 0.01 -4.79 -9.46
CA PHE A 210 -0.61 -5.68 -8.48
C PHE A 210 -0.67 -7.13 -8.99
N ASN A 211 -1.16 -8.03 -8.14
CA ASN A 211 -1.44 -9.43 -8.46
C ASN A 211 -0.17 -10.18 -8.93
N ALA A 212 -0.34 -11.31 -9.63
CA ALA A 212 0.78 -12.09 -10.17
C ALA A 212 1.74 -11.23 -11.03
N GLY A 213 1.22 -10.24 -11.77
CA GLY A 213 2.04 -9.37 -12.62
C GLY A 213 3.09 -8.56 -11.85
N PHE A 214 2.80 -8.12 -10.62
CA PHE A 214 3.79 -7.47 -9.75
C PHE A 214 4.90 -8.44 -9.35
N ASN A 215 4.52 -9.66 -8.98
CA ASN A 215 5.45 -10.69 -8.51
C ASN A 215 6.33 -11.23 -9.65
N ASP A 216 5.76 -11.42 -10.84
CA ASP A 216 6.47 -11.85 -12.05
C ASP A 216 7.45 -10.79 -12.56
N ALA A 217 7.21 -9.52 -12.22
CA ALA A 217 8.15 -8.43 -12.44
C ALA A 217 9.31 -8.40 -11.43
N GLY A 218 9.25 -9.22 -10.38
CA GLY A 218 10.21 -9.20 -9.26
C GLY A 218 9.89 -8.17 -8.19
N GLY A 219 8.72 -7.52 -8.27
CA GLY A 219 8.21 -6.54 -7.31
C GLY A 219 8.42 -5.08 -7.73
N GLY A 220 8.55 -4.20 -6.73
CA GLY A 220 8.73 -2.79 -6.94
C GLY A 220 8.81 -1.97 -5.65
N VAL A 221 9.03 -0.68 -5.83
CA VAL A 221 9.09 0.33 -4.77
C VAL A 221 7.84 1.19 -4.82
N TRP A 222 7.22 1.36 -3.65
CA TRP A 222 6.14 2.31 -3.40
C TRP A 222 6.70 3.45 -2.56
N ALA A 223 6.59 4.67 -3.06
CA ALA A 223 6.99 5.88 -2.37
C ALA A 223 5.77 6.77 -2.15
N THR A 224 5.50 7.13 -0.90
CA THR A 224 4.36 7.97 -0.52
C THR A 224 4.86 9.17 0.26
N GLN A 225 4.71 10.35 -0.32
CA GLN A 225 4.95 11.62 0.35
C GLN A 225 3.64 12.07 1.01
N PHE A 226 3.69 12.29 2.32
CA PHE A 226 2.61 12.87 3.10
C PHE A 226 3.00 14.29 3.50
N ASP A 227 2.36 15.29 2.89
CA ASP A 227 2.66 16.70 3.07
C ASP A 227 1.41 17.51 3.42
N VAL A 228 1.59 18.75 3.88
CA VAL A 228 0.49 19.68 4.14
C VAL A 228 -0.20 20.14 2.86
N GLU A 229 0.51 20.10 1.73
CA GLU A 229 -0.06 20.42 0.40
C GLU A 229 -0.83 19.25 -0.22
N GLY A 230 -0.64 18.02 0.30
CA GLY A 230 -1.35 16.83 -0.17
C GLY A 230 -0.56 15.54 0.00
N VAL A 231 -1.10 14.47 -0.59
CA VAL A 231 -0.48 13.14 -0.63
C VAL A 231 -0.07 12.84 -2.07
N LEU A 232 1.20 12.50 -2.27
CA LEU A 232 1.74 12.05 -3.55
C LEU A 232 2.22 10.60 -3.42
N CYS A 233 1.66 9.71 -4.24
CA CYS A 233 2.09 8.32 -4.34
C CYS A 233 2.79 8.07 -5.67
N VAL A 234 3.95 7.39 -5.63
CA VAL A 234 4.76 7.02 -6.79
C VAL A 234 5.11 5.54 -6.69
N THR A 235 4.84 4.80 -7.76
CA THR A 235 5.23 3.40 -7.88
C THR A 235 6.28 3.21 -8.95
N ARG A 236 7.37 2.53 -8.59
CA ARG A 236 8.42 2.12 -9.52
C ARG A 236 8.59 0.60 -9.48
N LEU A 237 8.21 -0.04 -10.57
CA LEU A 237 8.25 -1.49 -10.69
C LEU A 237 9.65 -1.93 -11.11
N TYR A 238 10.15 -2.99 -10.49
CA TYR A 238 11.37 -3.64 -10.97
C TYR A 238 11.04 -4.21 -12.33
N ALA A 239 11.62 -3.66 -13.38
CA ALA A 239 11.40 -4.19 -14.72
C ALA A 239 12.16 -5.53 -14.82
N SER A 240 11.48 -6.60 -15.22
CA SER A 240 12.13 -7.82 -15.71
C SER A 240 12.94 -7.48 -16.95
N TYR A 241 14.26 -7.31 -16.75
CA TYR A 241 15.37 -7.29 -17.70
C TYR A 241 15.16 -6.78 -19.14
N CYS A 242 16.01 -5.82 -19.49
CA CYS A 242 16.61 -5.69 -20.81
C CYS A 242 17.09 -7.06 -21.34
N LEU A 243 16.46 -7.62 -22.37
CA LEU A 243 17.01 -8.66 -23.24
C LEU A 243 16.27 -8.65 -24.60
N ILE A 244 16.84 -8.02 -25.62
CA ILE A 244 17.00 -8.56 -26.99
C ILE A 244 18.34 -8.04 -27.53
N GLY A 245 19.07 -8.92 -28.22
CA GLY A 245 20.42 -8.79 -28.80
C GLY A 245 20.75 -7.54 -29.59
#